data_AF-A0A1W9NV94-F1
#
_entry.id   AF-A0A1W9NV94-F1
#
_cell.length_a   1.000
_cell.length_b   1.000
_cell.length_c   1.000
_cell.angle_alpha   90.00
_cell.angle_beta   90.00
_cell.angle_gamma   90.00
#
_symmetry.space_group_name_H-M   'P 1'
#
loop_
_entity.id
_entity.type
_entity.pdbx_description
1 polymer ?
#
loop_
_entity_poly.entity_id
_entity_poly.type
_entity_poly.pdbx_seq_one_letter_code
_entity_poly.pdbx_strand_id
1 'polypeptide(L)'
;MPNPKLPVLLAGASLFFAACSNTAPQVVKQPAAKEPVKRYAPVPPPPKKKIELKEVQDDNYSPEYMYPDDKYKKDKLAEKSETTAEAPAEAATPGMSREECIGMIGQEKFDKYTEMFGNEAASIKRCTLLKSMQKS
;
A
#
# COMPACT_ATOMS: atom_id res chain seq x y z
N MET A 1 -75.56 -24.41 -60.37
CA MET A 1 -75.13 -23.30 -61.24
C MET A 1 -75.10 -22.01 -60.43
N PRO A 2 -73.94 -21.53 -59.97
CA PRO A 2 -73.78 -20.23 -59.32
C PRO A 2 -73.51 -19.10 -60.34
N ASN A 3 -74.02 -17.90 -60.02
CA ASN A 3 -74.21 -16.72 -60.87
C ASN A 3 -72.90 -15.92 -61.13
N PRO A 4 -72.61 -15.43 -62.35
CA PRO A 4 -71.30 -14.86 -62.71
C PRO A 4 -71.08 -13.40 -62.24
N LYS A 5 -71.95 -12.82 -61.43
CA LYS A 5 -71.90 -11.40 -61.04
C LYS A 5 -71.24 -11.11 -59.69
N LEU A 6 -70.69 -12.13 -59.01
CA LEU A 6 -70.06 -11.99 -57.71
C LEU A 6 -68.54 -11.64 -57.69
N PRO A 7 -67.71 -11.88 -58.72
CA PRO A 7 -66.27 -11.68 -58.56
C PRO A 7 -65.82 -10.23 -58.76
N VAL A 8 -66.66 -9.35 -59.32
CA VAL A 8 -66.25 -7.97 -59.64
C VAL A 8 -66.22 -7.04 -58.41
N LEU A 9 -66.98 -7.35 -57.35
CA LEU A 9 -67.00 -6.54 -56.13
C LEU A 9 -65.85 -6.85 -55.15
N LEU A 10 -65.09 -7.93 -55.35
CA LEU A 10 -63.99 -8.33 -54.46
C LEU A 10 -62.60 -7.87 -54.92
N ALA A 11 -62.46 -7.42 -56.17
CA ALA A 11 -61.18 -6.97 -56.71
C ALA A 11 -60.84 -5.49 -56.43
N GLY A 12 -61.81 -4.69 -55.95
CA GLY A 12 -61.62 -3.24 -55.72
C GLY A 12 -61.07 -2.86 -54.33
N ALA A 13 -61.08 -3.78 -53.36
CA ALA A 13 -60.79 -3.44 -51.96
C ALA A 13 -59.34 -3.72 -51.50
N SER A 14 -58.51 -4.37 -52.33
CA SER A 14 -57.16 -4.79 -51.93
C SER A 14 -56.04 -3.80 -52.30
N LEU A 15 -56.33 -2.71 -53.00
CA LEU A 15 -55.31 -1.73 -53.45
C LEU A 15 -55.04 -0.57 -52.48
N PHE A 16 -55.77 -0.46 -51.36
CA PHE A 16 -55.62 0.67 -50.43
C PHE A 16 -54.78 0.38 -49.16
N PHE A 17 -54.30 -0.85 -48.94
CA PHE A 17 -53.48 -1.18 -47.76
C PHE A 17 -51.96 -1.14 -47.98
N ALA A 18 -51.48 -0.86 -49.19
CA ALA A 18 -50.05 -0.88 -49.50
C ALA A 18 -49.31 0.45 -49.23
N ALA A 19 -49.98 1.51 -48.77
CA ALA A 19 -49.42 2.86 -48.68
C ALA A 19 -49.18 3.39 -47.25
N CYS A 20 -49.26 2.55 -46.22
CA CYS A 20 -48.94 2.94 -44.83
C CYS A 20 -47.78 2.12 -44.23
N SER A 21 -46.76 1.79 -45.01
CA SER A 21 -45.46 1.38 -44.45
C SER A 21 -44.63 2.62 -44.14
N ASN A 22 -44.92 3.22 -42.98
CA ASN A 22 -44.15 4.31 -42.39
C ASN A 22 -42.79 3.75 -41.92
N THR A 23 -41.86 3.51 -42.86
CA THR A 23 -40.45 3.32 -42.54
C THR A 23 -39.88 4.69 -42.23
N ALA A 24 -40.05 5.11 -40.98
CA ALA A 24 -39.26 6.19 -40.44
C ALA A 24 -37.79 5.73 -40.45
N PRO A 25 -36.83 6.55 -40.92
CA PRO A 25 -35.43 6.20 -40.80
C PRO A 25 -35.10 6.07 -39.30
N GLN A 26 -34.66 4.88 -38.90
CA GLN A 26 -34.10 4.65 -37.57
C GLN A 26 -32.81 5.48 -37.49
N VAL A 27 -32.91 6.69 -36.95
CA VAL A 27 -31.75 7.48 -36.56
C VAL A 27 -31.07 6.69 -35.45
N VAL A 28 -30.01 5.97 -35.80
CA VAL A 28 -29.08 5.39 -34.83
C VAL A 28 -28.47 6.57 -34.09
N LYS A 29 -29.06 6.92 -32.95
CA LYS A 29 -28.47 7.88 -32.02
C LYS A 29 -27.18 7.24 -31.54
N GLN A 30 -26.04 7.70 -32.06
CA GLN A 30 -24.76 7.39 -31.46
C GLN A 30 -24.84 7.77 -29.98
N PRO A 31 -24.44 6.88 -29.05
CA PRO A 31 -24.40 7.25 -27.65
C PRO A 31 -23.36 8.37 -27.52
N ALA A 32 -23.82 9.57 -27.19
CA ALA A 32 -22.93 10.64 -26.80
C ALA A 32 -22.08 10.13 -25.63
N ALA A 33 -20.76 10.05 -25.85
CA ALA A 33 -19.82 9.69 -24.80
C ALA A 33 -20.01 10.70 -23.66
N LYS A 34 -20.56 10.25 -22.54
CA LYS A 34 -20.60 11.05 -21.33
C LYS A 34 -19.16 11.17 -20.86
N GLU A 35 -18.60 12.38 -20.94
CA GLU A 35 -17.29 12.64 -20.37
C GLU A 35 -17.30 12.22 -18.90
N PRO A 36 -16.29 11.48 -18.42
CA PRO A 36 -16.21 11.11 -17.03
C PRO A 36 -16.04 12.40 -16.21
N VAL A 37 -17.07 12.77 -15.45
CA VAL A 37 -17.01 13.88 -14.50
C VAL A 37 -16.02 13.47 -13.41
N LYS A 38 -14.77 13.89 -13.56
CA LYS A 38 -13.73 13.73 -12.54
C LYS A 38 -14.14 14.58 -11.34
N ARG A 39 -14.69 13.94 -10.31
CA ARG A 39 -14.92 14.56 -9.00
C ARG A 39 -13.58 14.64 -8.30
N TYR A 40 -12.97 15.82 -8.33
CA TYR A 40 -11.81 16.11 -7.50
C TYR A 40 -12.30 16.45 -6.09
N ALA A 41 -11.70 15.82 -5.08
CA ALA A 41 -11.89 16.25 -3.70
C ALA A 41 -11.35 17.68 -3.57
N PRO A 42 -12.09 18.60 -2.92
CA PRO A 42 -11.59 19.96 -2.73
C PRO A 42 -10.34 19.92 -1.87
N VAL A 43 -9.21 20.37 -2.42
CA VAL A 43 -7.97 20.55 -1.67
C VAL A 43 -8.21 21.63 -0.61
N PRO A 44 -7.86 21.40 0.66
CA PRO A 44 -8.03 22.40 1.69
C PRO A 44 -7.23 23.67 1.34
N PRO A 45 -7.78 24.86 1.61
CA PRO A 45 -7.11 26.11 1.28
C PRO A 45 -5.79 26.22 2.06
N PRO A 46 -4.76 26.83 1.45
CA PRO A 46 -3.47 26.99 2.11
C PRO A 46 -3.60 27.85 3.38
N PRO A 47 -2.80 27.56 4.43
CA PRO A 47 -2.85 28.29 5.69
C PRO A 47 -2.55 29.78 5.45
N LYS A 48 -3.44 30.65 5.95
CA LYS A 48 -3.42 32.10 5.72
C LYS A 48 -2.25 32.82 6.41
N LYS A 49 -1.56 32.16 7.34
CA LYS A 49 -0.50 32.76 8.16
C LYS A 49 0.72 31.86 8.18
N LYS A 50 1.90 32.45 8.01
CA LYS A 50 3.17 31.82 8.33
C LYS A 50 3.34 31.93 9.85
N ILE A 51 2.94 30.90 10.58
CA ILE A 51 3.17 30.82 12.02
C ILE A 51 4.58 30.29 12.17
N GLU A 52 5.50 31.16 12.59
CA GLU A 52 6.83 30.73 13.00
C GLU A 52 6.72 30.05 14.36
N LEU A 53 7.44 28.95 14.52
CA LEU A 53 7.47 28.22 15.78
C LEU A 53 8.16 29.11 16.81
N LYS A 54 7.45 29.50 17.86
CA LYS A 54 8.04 30.23 18.97
C LYS A 54 8.82 29.23 19.82
N GLU A 55 10.09 29.53 20.09
CA GLU A 55 10.86 28.77 21.07
C GLU A 55 10.23 28.98 22.45
N VAL A 56 9.80 27.87 23.04
CA VAL A 56 9.35 27.83 24.43
C VAL A 56 10.56 27.41 25.24
N GLN A 57 11.05 28.29 26.11
CA GLN A 57 12.08 27.91 27.08
C GLN A 57 11.41 27.11 28.19
N ASP A 58 11.84 25.87 28.37
CA ASP A 58 11.44 25.03 29.49
C ASP A 58 12.52 25.08 30.56
N ASP A 59 12.36 25.99 31.51
CA ASP A 59 13.26 26.16 32.64
C ASP A 59 13.15 25.00 33.66
N ASN A 60 12.20 24.08 33.48
CA ASN A 60 12.02 22.90 34.32
C ASN A 60 12.84 21.70 33.82
N TYR A 61 13.66 21.88 32.77
CA TYR A 61 14.57 20.83 32.33
C TYR A 61 15.86 20.81 33.16
N SER A 62 16.05 19.74 33.93
CA SER A 62 17.34 19.42 34.58
C SER A 62 17.89 18.12 34.01
N PRO A 63 19.05 18.13 33.31
CA PRO A 63 19.64 16.94 32.73
C PRO A 63 20.08 15.94 33.81
N GLU A 64 20.50 16.42 34.99
CA GLU A 64 20.86 15.58 36.14
C GLU A 64 19.65 14.77 36.66
N TYR A 65 18.46 15.36 36.63
CA TYR A 65 17.22 14.70 37.07
C TYR A 65 16.67 13.75 35.99
N MET A 66 16.72 14.15 34.72
CA MET A 66 16.22 13.33 33.61
C MET A 66 17.16 12.19 33.23
N TYR A 67 18.47 12.39 33.41
CA TYR A 67 19.52 11.43 33.05
C TYR A 67 20.57 11.36 34.16
N PRO A 68 20.26 10.71 35.30
CA PRO A 68 21.23 10.51 36.35
C PRO A 68 22.38 9.62 35.87
N ASP A 69 23.60 9.94 36.31
CA ASP A 69 24.79 9.17 35.98
C ASP A 69 24.69 7.74 36.54
N ASP A 70 24.63 6.75 35.64
CA ASP A 70 24.74 5.35 36.01
C ASP A 70 26.17 5.07 36.51
N LYS A 71 26.29 4.71 37.79
CA LYS A 71 27.57 4.38 38.46
C LYS A 71 28.39 3.28 37.76
N TYR A 72 27.76 2.52 36.85
CA TYR A 72 28.35 1.38 36.15
C TYR A 72 28.91 1.71 34.75
N LYS A 73 28.74 2.94 34.23
CA LYS A 73 29.16 3.30 32.87
C LYS A 73 30.52 4.02 32.78
N LYS A 74 31.03 4.57 33.88
CA LYS A 74 32.31 5.31 33.89
C LYS A 74 33.51 4.42 33.54
N ASP A 75 33.46 3.14 33.90
CA ASP A 75 34.58 2.21 33.64
C ASP A 75 34.63 1.71 32.18
N LYS A 76 33.52 1.83 31.43
CA LYS A 76 33.44 1.36 30.03
C LYS A 76 33.72 2.43 28.97
N LEU A 77 33.80 3.71 29.37
CA LEU A 77 34.02 4.83 28.45
C LEU A 77 35.50 5.20 28.27
N ALA A 78 36.36 4.89 29.24
CA ALA A 78 37.79 5.19 29.14
C ALA A 78 38.51 4.39 28.03
N GLU A 79 37.91 3.30 27.53
CA GLU A 79 38.50 2.47 26.48
C GLU A 79 38.00 2.81 25.06
N LYS A 80 37.04 3.75 24.91
CA LYS A 80 36.35 4.00 23.63
C LYS A 80 36.48 5.44 23.08
N SER A 81 37.33 6.27 23.65
CA SER A 81 37.46 7.68 23.24
C SER A 81 38.49 7.96 22.15
N GLU A 82 39.10 6.93 21.55
CA GLU A 82 39.93 7.12 20.35
C GLU A 82 39.36 6.25 19.22
N THR A 83 38.47 6.86 18.43
CA THR A 83 38.35 6.76 16.96
C THR A 83 36.90 7.01 16.56
N THR A 84 36.62 8.26 16.19
CA THR A 84 35.46 8.61 15.36
C THR A 84 35.93 8.60 13.91
N ALA A 85 35.45 7.64 13.11
CA ALA A 85 35.29 7.79 11.66
C ALA A 85 34.36 6.70 11.10
N GLU A 86 33.57 7.11 10.10
CA GLU A 86 32.55 6.41 9.34
C GLU A 86 32.85 4.94 8.94
N ALA A 87 31.88 4.06 9.20
CA ALA A 87 31.36 2.99 8.34
C ALA A 87 30.63 1.97 9.23
N PRO A 88 29.48 1.40 8.82
CA PRO A 88 28.96 0.19 9.46
C PRO A 88 29.83 -0.97 9.00
N ALA A 89 31.03 -1.10 9.57
CA ALA A 89 31.78 -2.33 9.47
C ALA A 89 30.96 -3.40 10.21
N GLU A 90 30.53 -4.40 9.46
CA GLU A 90 29.96 -5.64 9.95
C GLU A 90 30.94 -6.26 10.95
N ALA A 91 30.83 -5.86 12.22
CA ALA A 91 31.44 -6.59 13.30
C ALA A 91 30.68 -7.92 13.36
N ALA A 92 31.27 -8.94 12.74
CA ALA A 92 30.97 -10.33 12.98
C ALA A 92 31.21 -10.60 14.47
N THR A 93 30.21 -10.24 15.28
CA THR A 93 30.06 -10.78 16.63
C THR A 93 30.09 -12.30 16.51
N PRO A 94 30.60 -13.04 17.51
CA PRO A 94 30.50 -14.50 17.56
C PRO A 94 29.04 -14.92 17.79
N GLY A 95 28.19 -14.63 16.82
CA GLY A 95 26.83 -15.10 16.70
C GLY A 95 26.87 -16.46 16.04
N MET A 96 25.98 -17.35 16.50
CA MET A 96 25.85 -18.72 16.02
C MET A 96 25.95 -18.85 14.49
N SER A 97 26.42 -19.99 14.01
CA SER A 97 26.52 -20.22 12.57
C SER A 97 25.13 -20.31 11.91
N ARG A 98 25.07 -20.09 10.60
CA ARG A 98 23.84 -20.19 9.81
C ARG A 98 23.18 -21.56 9.97
N GLU A 99 23.97 -22.62 9.91
CA GLU A 99 23.52 -24.01 10.03
C GLU A 99 22.92 -24.27 11.41
N GLU A 100 23.51 -23.68 12.44
CA GLU A 100 23.01 -23.81 13.81
C GLU A 100 21.67 -23.09 14.00
N CYS A 101 21.48 -21.93 13.36
CA CYS A 101 20.21 -21.19 13.37
C CYS A 101 19.13 -21.97 12.59
N ILE A 102 19.45 -22.47 11.40
CA ILE A 102 18.54 -23.32 10.60
C ILE A 102 18.18 -24.60 11.36
N GLY A 103 19.13 -25.23 12.05
CA GLY A 103 18.85 -26.40 12.88
C GLY A 103 17.88 -26.12 14.04
N MET A 104 17.85 -24.88 14.54
CA MET A 104 16.96 -24.49 15.62
C MET A 104 15.53 -24.14 15.17
N ILE A 105 15.38 -23.37 14.10
CA ILE A 105 14.08 -22.84 13.68
C ILE A 105 13.53 -23.48 12.39
N GLY A 106 14.37 -24.22 11.66
CA GLY A 106 14.07 -24.75 10.34
C GLY A 106 14.39 -23.78 9.20
N GLN A 107 14.62 -24.32 8.01
CA GLN A 107 15.01 -23.56 6.82
C GLN A 107 13.94 -22.55 6.40
N GLU A 108 12.66 -22.95 6.41
CA GLU A 108 11.54 -22.07 6.04
C GLU A 108 11.40 -20.84 6.96
N LYS A 109 11.68 -21.01 8.27
CA LYS A 109 11.63 -19.90 9.23
C LYS A 109 12.84 -19.00 9.09
N PHE A 110 14.00 -19.58 8.81
CA PHE A 110 15.21 -18.83 8.51
C PHE A 110 15.00 -17.95 7.28
N ASP A 111 14.50 -18.53 6.19
CA ASP A 111 14.23 -17.81 4.94
C ASP A 111 13.18 -16.70 5.12
N LYS A 112 12.16 -16.95 5.96
CA LYS A 112 11.20 -15.91 6.31
C LYS A 112 11.84 -14.76 7.11
N TYR A 113 12.79 -15.06 7.99
CA TYR A 113 13.52 -14.02 8.72
C TYR A 113 14.49 -13.27 7.83
N THR A 114 15.15 -13.93 6.87
CA THR A 114 16.02 -13.25 5.91
C THR A 114 15.22 -12.33 4.99
N GLU A 115 14.02 -12.73 4.58
CA GLU A 115 13.09 -11.88 3.83
C GLU A 115 12.62 -10.66 4.65
N MET A 116 12.26 -10.86 5.92
CA MET A 116 11.78 -9.77 6.78
C MET A 116 12.88 -8.78 7.19
N PHE A 117 14.11 -9.25 7.41
CA PHE A 117 15.22 -8.41 7.89
C PHE A 117 16.19 -8.01 6.78
N GLY A 118 16.04 -8.54 5.56
CA GLY A 118 16.86 -8.23 4.39
C GLY A 118 18.34 -8.65 4.51
N ASN A 119 18.73 -9.32 5.60
CA ASN A 119 20.11 -9.74 5.85
C ASN A 119 20.15 -11.04 6.68
N GLU A 120 21.00 -11.98 6.26
CA GLU A 120 21.28 -13.23 6.98
C GLU A 120 21.81 -12.97 8.39
N ALA A 121 22.66 -11.97 8.57
CA ALA A 121 23.22 -11.61 9.88
C ALA A 121 22.14 -11.17 10.89
N ALA A 122 21.06 -10.53 10.42
CA ALA A 122 19.94 -10.12 11.27
C ALA A 122 19.09 -11.32 11.71
N SER A 123 18.93 -12.30 10.82
CA SER A 123 18.23 -13.55 11.12
C SER A 123 18.99 -14.40 12.14
N ILE A 124 20.32 -14.45 12.01
CA ILE A 124 21.21 -15.09 12.99
C ILE A 124 21.07 -14.42 14.36
N LYS A 125 21.05 -13.07 14.44
CA LYS A 125 20.80 -12.35 15.70
C LYS A 125 19.46 -12.73 16.32
N ARG A 126 18.40 -12.88 15.52
CA ARG A 126 17.09 -13.33 16.03
C ARG A 126 17.15 -14.76 16.57
N CYS A 127 17.86 -15.67 15.90
CA CYS A 127 18.11 -17.02 16.42
C CYS A 127 18.90 -17.02 17.73
N THR A 128 19.93 -16.17 17.87
CA THR A 128 20.69 -16.08 19.13
C THR A 128 19.81 -15.62 20.29
N LEU A 129 18.89 -14.68 20.03
CA LEU A 129 17.90 -14.25 21.02
C LEU A 129 16.97 -15.41 21.41
N LEU A 130 16.39 -16.11 20.43
CA LEU A 130 15.53 -17.26 20.68
C LEU A 130 16.26 -18.37 21.46
N LYS A 131 17.53 -18.61 21.17
CA LYS A 131 18.38 -19.56 21.90
C LYS A 131 18.58 -19.17 23.36
N SER A 132 18.75 -17.88 23.64
CA SER A 132 18.83 -17.40 25.03
C SER A 132 17.52 -17.56 25.80
N MET A 133 16.37 -17.48 25.12
CA MET A 133 15.04 -17.64 25.74
C MET A 133 14.67 -19.11 25.98
N GLN A 134 15.11 -20.04 25.14
CA GLN A 134 14.81 -21.48 25.30
C GLN A 134 15.67 -22.16 26.38
N LYS A 135 16.71 -21.49 26.87
CA LYS A 135 17.63 -22.01 27.89
C LYS A 135 17.28 -21.54 29.31
N SER A 136 16.13 -20.88 29.45
CA SER A 136 15.45 -20.54 30.71
C SER A 136 14.44 -21.60 31.07
#